data_AF-A0A7S0JGJ2-F1
#
_entry.id   AF-A0A7S0JGJ2-F1
#
_cell.length_a   1.000
_cell.length_b   1.000
_cell.length_c   1.000
_cell.angle_alpha   90.00
_cell.angle_beta   90.00
_cell.angle_gamma   90.00
#
_symmetry.space_group_name_H-M   'P 1'
#
loop_
_entity.id
_entity.type
_entity.pdbx_description
1 polymer ?
#
loop_
_entity_poly.entity_id
_entity_poly.type
_entity_poly.pdbx_seq_one_letter_code
_entity_poly.pdbx_strand_id
1 'polypeptide(L)'
;RVSPVRESRLLRLLWPVPPETEFRHCKSARLVASLLSHEREGGLSWLLTKAIEPPLATSVSASLAYGMHSAALFSVSVTLTPHGLLHYDEVGHLVHGALAQLRAAVAQGLPP
;
A
#
# COMPACT_ATOMS: atom_id res chain seq x y z
N ARG A 1 26.96 -20.64 -8.13
CA ARG A 1 25.71 -20.12 -8.73
C ARG A 1 24.80 -19.74 -7.58
N VAL A 2 24.42 -18.46 -7.45
CA VAL A 2 23.53 -18.00 -6.37
C VAL A 2 22.11 -17.97 -6.93
N SER A 3 21.22 -18.76 -6.32
CA SER A 3 19.79 -18.75 -6.61
C SER A 3 19.07 -18.07 -5.45
N PRO A 4 18.03 -17.26 -5.68
CA PRO A 4 17.23 -16.71 -4.59
C PRO A 4 16.75 -17.83 -3.67
N VAL A 5 17.00 -17.72 -2.36
CA VAL A 5 16.52 -18.70 -1.37
C VAL A 5 14.99 -18.66 -1.27
N ARG A 6 14.38 -17.54 -1.65
CA ARG A 6 12.93 -17.32 -1.67
C ARG A 6 12.54 -16.57 -2.94
N GLU A 7 11.55 -17.07 -3.66
CA GLU A 7 10.95 -16.35 -4.77
C GLU A 7 9.97 -15.31 -4.20
N SER A 8 10.24 -14.03 -4.41
CA SER A 8 9.34 -12.93 -4.02
C SER A 8 8.93 -12.13 -5.25
N ARG A 9 7.63 -12.02 -5.48
CA ARG A 9 7.03 -11.11 -6.46
C ARG A 9 6.50 -9.91 -5.70
N LEU A 10 7.17 -8.77 -5.82
CA LEU A 10 6.85 -7.59 -5.02
C LEU A 10 6.60 -6.40 -5.94
N LEU A 11 5.40 -5.84 -5.86
CA LEU A 11 5.11 -4.50 -6.39
C LEU A 11 5.25 -3.50 -5.25
N ARG A 12 6.07 -2.47 -5.45
CA ARG A 12 6.25 -1.38 -4.49
C ARG A 12 5.95 -0.05 -5.16
N LEU A 13 4.93 0.63 -4.66
CA LEU A 13 4.62 2.00 -5.03
C LEU A 13 5.22 2.93 -3.97
N LEU A 14 5.87 4.00 -4.43
CA LEU A 14 6.61 4.95 -3.60
C LEU A 14 6.16 6.36 -3.90
N TRP A 15 5.87 7.13 -2.86
CA TRP A 15 5.56 8.55 -2.95
C TRP A 15 6.53 9.34 -2.09
N PRO A 16 7.16 10.40 -2.61
CA PRO A 16 7.88 11.35 -1.77
C PRO A 16 6.88 12.08 -0.88
N VAL A 17 7.20 12.16 0.41
CA VAL A 17 6.44 12.92 1.40
C VAL A 17 7.41 13.74 2.26
N PRO A 18 6.95 14.84 2.88
CA PRO A 18 7.83 15.60 3.75
C PRO A 18 8.31 14.73 4.94
N PRO A 19 9.40 15.10 5.62
CA PRO A 19 9.90 14.33 6.74
C PRO A 19 8.89 14.32 7.91
N GLU A 20 8.76 13.16 8.56
CA GLU A 20 7.78 12.97 9.66
C GLU A 20 7.99 13.95 10.82
N THR A 21 9.19 14.52 10.99
CA THR A 21 9.44 15.57 11.98
C THR A 21 8.46 16.74 11.86
N GLU A 22 7.90 17.00 10.68
CA GLU A 22 6.91 18.06 10.44
C GLU A 22 5.48 17.69 10.90
N PHE A 23 5.16 16.41 11.09
CA PHE A 23 3.79 15.95 11.42
C PHE A 23 3.74 14.73 12.36
N ARG A 24 4.82 14.48 13.08
CA ARG A 24 5.02 13.45 14.11
C ARG A 24 3.84 13.31 15.06
N HIS A 25 3.27 14.45 15.47
CA HIS A 25 2.21 14.50 16.47
C HIS A 25 0.85 14.02 15.93
N CYS A 26 0.63 14.15 14.62
CA CYS A 26 -0.65 13.82 13.98
C CYS A 26 -0.76 12.35 13.55
N LYS A 27 0.36 11.60 13.49
CA LYS A 27 0.42 10.18 13.09
C LYS A 27 -0.31 9.87 11.76
N SER A 28 -0.43 10.86 10.88
CA SER A 28 -1.22 10.80 9.64
C SER A 28 -0.76 9.67 8.71
N ALA A 29 0.55 9.58 8.46
CA ALA A 29 1.13 8.50 7.65
C ALA A 29 0.84 7.11 8.23
N ARG A 30 0.87 6.97 9.57
CA ARG A 30 0.57 5.71 10.25
C ARG A 30 -0.91 5.33 10.15
N LEU A 31 -1.80 6.32 10.23
CA LEU A 31 -3.24 6.11 10.03
C LEU A 31 -3.52 5.64 8.60
N VAL A 32 -3.02 6.36 7.59
CA VAL A 32 -3.17 5.98 6.17
C VAL A 32 -2.61 4.58 5.92
N ALA A 33 -1.43 4.26 6.47
CA ALA A 33 -0.84 2.94 6.36
C ALA A 33 -1.73 1.84 6.96
N SER A 34 -2.34 2.09 8.12
CA SER A 34 -3.23 1.15 8.79
C SER A 34 -4.52 0.89 8.00
N LEU A 35 -5.08 1.91 7.35
CA LEU A 35 -6.28 1.80 6.51
C LEU A 35 -6.00 1.00 5.24
N LEU A 36 -4.88 1.29 4.56
CA LEU A 36 -4.49 0.58 3.34
C LEU A 36 -4.13 -0.88 3.59
N SER A 37 -3.59 -1.20 4.78
CA SER A 37 -3.22 -2.56 5.17
C SER A 37 -4.35 -3.30 5.89
N HIS A 38 -5.55 -2.70 5.97
CA HIS A 38 -6.67 -3.27 6.69
C HIS A 38 -7.22 -4.52 5.98
N GLU A 39 -7.32 -5.62 6.71
CA GLU A 39 -7.67 -6.95 6.15
C GLU A 39 -9.17 -7.25 6.12
N ARG A 40 -10.02 -6.39 6.67
CA ARG A 40 -11.46 -6.60 6.63
C ARG A 40 -12.04 -6.30 5.26
N GLU A 41 -13.23 -6.85 5.03
CA GLU A 41 -14.04 -6.61 3.85
C GLU A 41 -14.17 -5.12 3.51
N GLY A 42 -14.06 -4.80 2.22
CA GLY A 42 -14.02 -3.43 1.70
C GLY A 42 -12.62 -2.79 1.72
N GLY A 43 -11.64 -3.36 2.43
CA GLY A 43 -10.25 -2.90 2.41
C GLY A 43 -9.46 -3.35 1.18
N LEU A 44 -8.40 -2.60 0.84
CA LEU A 44 -7.49 -2.94 -0.27
C LEU A 44 -6.84 -4.32 -0.10
N SER A 45 -6.42 -4.67 1.13
CA SER A 45 -5.84 -5.99 1.41
C SER A 45 -6.85 -7.10 1.15
N TRP A 46 -8.09 -6.95 1.61
CA TRP A 46 -9.15 -7.92 1.36
C TRP A 46 -9.47 -8.05 -0.13
N LEU A 47 -9.59 -6.92 -0.85
CA LEU A 47 -9.86 -6.91 -2.28
C LEU A 47 -8.82 -7.73 -3.07
N LEU A 48 -7.54 -7.46 -2.83
CA LEU A 48 -6.44 -8.09 -3.57
C LEU A 48 -6.14 -9.53 -3.17
N THR A 49 -6.53 -9.96 -1.96
CA THR A 49 -6.19 -11.28 -1.41
C THR A 49 -7.37 -12.25 -1.32
N LYS A 50 -8.62 -11.75 -1.35
CA LYS A 50 -9.83 -12.55 -1.10
C LYS A 50 -10.97 -12.32 -2.08
N ALA A 51 -11.21 -11.08 -2.52
CA ALA A 51 -12.41 -10.76 -3.30
C ALA A 51 -12.27 -11.04 -4.80
N ILE A 52 -11.06 -10.84 -5.35
CA ILE A 52 -10.74 -11.12 -6.75
C ILE A 52 -10.28 -12.58 -6.87
N GLU A 53 -10.85 -13.32 -7.82
CA GLU A 53 -10.47 -14.70 -8.13
C GLU A 53 -9.99 -14.81 -9.60
N PRO A 54 -8.76 -15.28 -9.85
CA PRO A 54 -7.76 -15.70 -8.86
C PRO A 54 -7.09 -14.52 -8.12
N PRO A 55 -6.69 -14.72 -6.84
CA PRO A 55 -6.12 -13.64 -6.03
C PRO A 55 -4.90 -13.00 -6.68
N LEU A 56 -4.82 -11.68 -6.62
CA LEU A 56 -3.71 -10.90 -7.16
C LEU A 56 -2.54 -10.80 -6.17
N ALA A 57 -2.83 -10.86 -4.87
CA ALA A 57 -1.82 -10.71 -3.83
C ALA A 57 -1.96 -11.76 -2.73
N THR A 58 -0.86 -11.99 -2.02
CA THR A 58 -0.83 -12.74 -0.75
C THR A 58 -0.80 -11.81 0.46
N SER A 59 -0.34 -10.58 0.29
CA SER A 59 -0.33 -9.57 1.36
C SER A 59 -0.19 -8.15 0.81
N VAL A 60 -0.75 -7.19 1.56
CA VAL A 60 -0.58 -5.74 1.34
C VAL A 60 -0.05 -5.14 2.63
N SER A 61 0.91 -4.24 2.51
CA SER A 61 1.45 -3.48 3.64
C SER A 61 1.75 -2.06 3.20
N ALA A 62 1.63 -1.12 4.12
CA ALA A 62 2.01 0.26 3.89
C ALA A 62 2.87 0.78 5.04
N SER A 63 3.85 1.61 4.72
CA SER A 63 4.78 2.16 5.72
C SER A 63 5.38 3.47 5.27
N LEU A 64 5.87 4.24 6.23
CA LEU A 64 6.78 5.33 5.97
C LEU A 64 8.21 4.77 6.01
N ALA A 65 8.93 4.89 4.90
CA ALA A 65 10.35 4.59 4.79
C ALA A 65 11.14 5.89 4.92
N TYR A 66 12.14 5.90 5.79
CA TYR A 66 12.98 7.06 6.04
C TYR A 66 14.14 7.08 5.05
N GLY A 67 14.22 8.13 4.23
CA GLY A 67 15.42 8.52 3.50
C GLY A 67 16.21 9.55 4.32
N MET A 68 17.52 9.61 4.10
CA MET A 68 18.45 10.47 4.84
C MET A 68 17.95 11.91 5.05
N HIS A 69 17.88 12.33 6.32
CA HIS A 69 17.75 13.68 6.94
C HIS A 69 16.73 14.71 6.39
N SER A 70 16.25 14.59 5.15
CA SER A 70 15.51 15.64 4.43
C SER A 70 14.35 15.13 3.57
N ALA A 71 14.18 13.81 3.41
CA ALA A 71 13.11 13.25 2.61
C ALA A 71 12.58 11.95 3.21
N ALA A 72 11.25 11.78 3.22
CA ALA A 72 10.60 10.52 3.56
C ALA A 72 9.89 9.95 2.33
N LEU A 73 9.76 8.63 2.30
CA LEU A 73 9.00 7.91 1.28
C LEU A 73 7.82 7.23 1.95
N PHE A 74 6.61 7.46 1.47
CA PHE A 74 5.50 6.57 1.78
C PHE A 74 5.52 5.41 0.81
N SER A 75 5.44 4.19 1.33
CA SER A 75 5.44 2.96 0.54
C SER A 75 4.16 2.19 0.73
N VAL A 76 3.61 1.69 -0.38
CA VAL A 76 2.67 0.56 -0.40
C VAL A 76 3.39 -0.61 -1.07
N SER A 77 3.47 -1.73 -0.36
CA SER A 77 4.13 -2.95 -0.79
C SER A 77 3.09 -4.07 -0.90
N VAL A 78 2.98 -4.67 -2.08
CA VAL A 78 2.06 -5.77 -2.39
C VAL A 78 2.87 -7.01 -2.77
N THR A 79 2.73 -8.07 -1.99
CA THR A 79 3.33 -9.37 -2.35
C THR A 79 2.39 -10.08 -3.30
N LEU A 80 2.82 -10.29 -4.54
CA LEU A 80 1.99 -10.78 -5.64
C LEU A 80 1.98 -12.31 -5.70
N THR A 81 0.82 -12.85 -6.09
CA THR A 81 0.73 -14.21 -6.61
C THR A 81 1.36 -14.28 -8.01
N PRO A 82 1.60 -15.48 -8.57
CA PRO A 82 1.98 -15.60 -9.99
C PRO A 82 0.97 -14.93 -10.93
N HIS A 83 -0.33 -15.01 -10.61
CA HIS A 83 -1.39 -14.33 -11.37
C HIS A 83 -1.29 -12.81 -11.26
N GLY A 84 -1.11 -12.27 -10.06
CA GLY A 84 -0.96 -10.83 -9.85
C GLY A 84 0.33 -10.25 -10.45
N LEU A 85 1.37 -11.06 -10.67
CA LEU A 85 2.54 -10.62 -11.44
C LEU A 85 2.19 -10.34 -12.91
N LEU A 86 1.28 -11.12 -13.50
CA LEU A 86 0.83 -10.90 -14.88
C LEU A 86 -0.13 -9.70 -15.01
N HIS A 87 -0.73 -9.27 -13.90
CA HIS A 87 -1.72 -8.19 -13.80
C HIS A 87 -1.26 -7.08 -12.84
N TYR A 88 0.04 -6.82 -12.79
CA TYR A 88 0.61 -5.88 -11.80
C TYR A 88 0.15 -4.44 -12.02
N ASP A 89 -0.24 -4.10 -13.24
CA ASP A 89 -0.83 -2.83 -13.65
C ASP A 89 -2.23 -2.66 -13.05
N GLU A 90 -3.07 -3.70 -13.09
CA GLU A 90 -4.36 -3.73 -12.39
C GLU A 90 -4.18 -3.53 -10.89
N VAL A 91 -3.21 -4.22 -10.27
CA VAL A 91 -2.87 -4.03 -8.86
C VAL A 91 -2.49 -2.57 -8.59
N GLY A 92 -1.69 -1.95 -9.47
CA GLY A 92 -1.35 -0.54 -9.39
C GLY A 92 -2.57 0.38 -9.43
N HIS A 93 -3.50 0.14 -10.37
CA HIS A 93 -4.75 0.90 -10.47
C HIS A 93 -5.62 0.75 -9.21
N LEU A 94 -5.72 -0.45 -8.65
CA LEU A 94 -6.49 -0.69 -7.43
C LEU A 94 -5.88 0.03 -6.21
N VAL A 95 -4.54 0.06 -6.10
CA VAL A 95 -3.86 0.84 -5.06
C VAL A 95 -4.14 2.34 -5.21
N HIS A 96 -4.05 2.87 -6.43
CA HIS A 96 -4.37 4.28 -6.70
C HIS A 96 -5.84 4.60 -6.46
N GLY A 97 -6.75 3.69 -6.78
CA GLY A 97 -8.19 3.80 -6.50
C GLY A 97 -8.48 3.88 -5.01
N ALA A 98 -7.86 3.02 -4.20
CA ALA A 98 -8.00 3.04 -2.75
C ALA A 98 -7.50 4.38 -2.15
N LEU A 99 -6.36 4.90 -2.64
CA LEU A 99 -5.86 6.21 -2.23
C LEU A 99 -6.81 7.35 -2.63
N ALA A 100 -7.41 7.28 -3.81
CA ALA A 100 -8.40 8.27 -4.25
C ALA A 100 -9.66 8.26 -3.38
N GLN A 101 -10.15 7.08 -3.00
CA GLN A 101 -11.28 6.94 -2.09
C GLN A 101 -10.99 7.54 -0.70
N LEU A 102 -9.81 7.25 -0.14
CA LEU A 102 -9.38 7.85 1.14
C LEU A 102 -9.34 9.38 1.06
N ARG A 103 -8.82 9.94 -0.03
CA ARG A 103 -8.82 11.39 -0.25
C ARG A 103 -10.23 11.96 -0.34
N ALA A 104 -11.14 11.29 -1.04
CA ALA A 104 -12.53 11.71 -1.19
C ALA A 104 -13.28 11.68 0.16
N ALA A 105 -13.08 10.64 0.97
CA ALA A 105 -13.69 10.51 2.30
C ALA A 105 -13.27 11.68 3.22
N VAL A 106 -11.97 12.00 3.24
CA VAL A 106 -11.44 13.13 4.01
C VAL A 106 -12.02 14.47 3.52
N ALA A 107 -12.14 14.66 2.21
CA ALA A 107 -12.69 15.88 1.63
C ALA A 107 -14.19 16.08 1.97
N GLN A 108 -14.92 15.00 2.23
CA GLN A 108 -16.34 15.02 2.60
C GLN A 108 -16.56 15.17 4.12
N GLY A 109 -15.49 15.31 4.92
CA GLY A 109 -15.59 15.42 6.38
C GLY A 109 -16.05 14.14 7.08
N LEU A 110 -16.07 13.01 6.36
CA LEU A 110 -16.34 11.70 6.94
C LEU A 110 -15.08 11.25 7.71
N PRO A 111 -15.21 10.77 8.95
CA PRO A 111 -14.08 10.10 9.59
C PRO A 111 -13.64 8.91 8.73
N PRO A 112 -12.32 8.67 8.61
CA PRO A 112 -11.80 7.52 7.89
C PRO A 112 -12.15 6.18 8.55
#